data_AF-A0A183JFJ2-F1
#
_entry.id   AF-A0A183JFJ2-F1
#
_cell.length_a   1.000
_cell.length_b   1.000
_cell.length_c   1.000
_cell.angle_alpha   90.00
_cell.angle_beta   90.00
_cell.angle_gamma   90.00
#
_symmetry.space_group_name_H-M   'P 1'
#
loop_
_entity.id
_entity.type
_entity.pdbx_description
1 polymer ?
#
loop_
_entity_poly.entity_id
_entity_poly.type
_entity_poly.pdbx_seq_one_letter_code
_entity_poly.pdbx_strand_id
1 'polypeptide(L)'
;MIGTEFLDYLSKFQVATYVGVEDFADKFNFLITVMVLMLCTTIVTIKQYMMKPISCYMATDLGGKNLLDYVENYCWVQGTVPIAYSGRVPETDEGWAELEKHKLLYYQWVPFVLGLQCILFYLPRLIWQMICYNRVGTDVHHLVLCANQAVHANDEQRTKMVQHLAKTLEQLLFQAETNLDEVLVIESGEIQSLSK
;
A
#
# COMPACT_ATOMS: atom_id res chain seq x y z
N MET A 1 6.78 29.07 -5.83
CA MET A 1 6.10 29.02 -4.52
C MET A 1 5.58 27.63 -4.18
N ILE A 2 4.98 26.87 -5.10
CA ILE A 2 4.50 25.50 -4.82
C ILE A 2 5.65 24.50 -4.53
N GLY A 3 6.77 24.58 -5.26
CA GLY A 3 7.90 23.65 -5.09
C GLY A 3 8.63 23.78 -3.76
N THR A 4 8.72 24.99 -3.20
CA THR A 4 9.31 25.22 -1.88
C THR A 4 8.38 24.75 -0.76
N GLU A 5 7.06 24.95 -0.89
CA GLU A 5 6.09 24.41 0.07
C GLU A 5 6.00 22.89 0.03
N PHE A 6 6.13 22.29 -1.16
CA PHE A 6 6.22 20.84 -1.32
C PHE A 6 7.52 20.28 -0.73
N LEU A 7 8.66 20.95 -0.94
CA LEU A 7 9.94 20.61 -0.30
C LEU A 7 9.89 20.81 1.23
N ASP A 8 9.16 21.80 1.72
CA ASP A 8 8.95 22.03 3.16
C ASP A 8 7.96 21.01 3.77
N TYR A 9 6.99 20.53 2.98
CA TYR A 9 6.15 19.39 3.35
C TYR A 9 6.92 18.08 3.35
N LEU A 10 7.84 17.90 2.39
CA LEU A 10 8.75 16.75 2.33
C LEU A 10 9.80 16.80 3.45
N SER A 11 10.27 17.99 3.84
CA SER A 11 11.18 18.17 4.98
C SER A 11 10.47 17.95 6.33
N LYS A 12 9.19 18.35 6.43
CA LYS A 12 8.28 18.00 7.54
C LYS A 12 7.86 16.54 7.55
N PHE A 13 7.86 15.88 6.40
CA PHE A 13 7.86 14.42 6.29
C PHE A 13 9.22 13.92 6.80
N GLN A 14 9.40 13.96 8.12
CA GLN A 14 10.55 13.44 8.84
C GLN A 14 10.61 11.91 8.72
N VAL A 15 10.68 11.35 7.50
CA VAL A 15 10.92 9.91 7.28
C VAL A 15 12.30 9.53 7.81
N ALA A 16 13.27 10.46 7.72
CA ALA A 16 14.62 10.28 8.25
C ALA A 16 14.73 10.45 9.77
N THR A 17 13.76 11.10 10.42
CA THR A 17 13.77 11.43 11.87
C THR A 17 12.55 10.90 12.62
N TYR A 18 11.77 10.02 12.00
CA TYR A 18 10.72 9.28 12.67
C TYR A 18 11.39 8.27 13.61
N VAL A 19 11.49 8.65 14.89
CA VAL A 19 12.02 7.80 15.95
C VAL A 19 10.98 6.73 16.22
N GLY A 20 11.29 5.51 15.80
CA GLY A 20 10.43 4.34 15.88
C GLY A 20 11.28 3.08 15.79
N VAL A 21 10.68 1.95 16.17
CA VAL A 21 11.34 0.63 16.15
C VAL A 21 11.63 0.14 14.73
N GLU A 22 10.96 0.72 13.74
CA GLU A 22 11.04 0.32 12.33
C GLU A 22 12.34 0.80 11.67
N ASP A 23 12.94 -0.07 10.86
CA ASP A 23 14.15 0.22 10.11
C ASP A 23 13.87 1.17 8.93
N PHE A 24 14.92 1.74 8.35
CA PHE A 24 14.80 2.57 7.15
C PHE A 24 14.15 1.81 5.97
N ALA A 25 14.48 0.52 5.82
CA ALA A 25 13.92 -0.34 4.79
C ALA A 25 12.40 -0.49 4.93
N ASP A 26 11.91 -0.68 6.15
CA ASP A 26 10.47 -0.79 6.44
C ASP A 26 9.76 0.52 6.08
N LYS A 27 10.31 1.65 6.53
CA LYS A 27 9.79 3.00 6.24
C LYS A 27 9.67 3.25 4.74
N PHE A 28 10.69 2.87 3.97
CA PHE A 28 10.64 3.01 2.52
C PHE A 28 9.51 2.18 1.89
N ASN A 29 9.28 0.99 2.41
CA ASN A 29 8.29 0.05 1.88
C ASN A 29 6.85 0.46 2.21
N PHE A 30 6.49 0.66 3.49
CA PHE A 30 5.11 0.95 3.86
C PHE A 30 4.71 2.43 3.66
N LEU A 31 5.67 3.35 3.61
CA LEU A 31 5.39 4.79 3.52
C LEU A 31 5.66 5.31 2.11
N ILE A 32 6.90 5.22 1.63
CA ILE A 32 7.30 5.83 0.35
C ILE A 32 6.66 5.07 -0.81
N THR A 33 6.77 3.75 -0.84
CA THR A 33 6.20 2.93 -1.93
C THR A 33 4.68 3.07 -1.98
N VAL A 34 4.01 3.02 -0.83
CA VAL A 34 2.56 3.23 -0.73
C VAL A 34 2.16 4.63 -1.23
N MET A 35 2.85 5.70 -0.84
CA MET A 35 2.57 7.06 -1.32
C MET A 35 2.73 7.19 -2.84
N VAL A 36 3.79 6.62 -3.41
CA VAL A 36 4.02 6.61 -4.86
C VAL A 36 2.92 5.83 -5.58
N LEU A 37 2.58 4.64 -5.09
CA LEU A 37 1.50 3.83 -5.66
C LEU A 37 0.15 4.55 -5.57
N MET A 38 -0.15 5.23 -4.47
CA MET A 38 -1.37 6.03 -4.31
C MET A 38 -1.44 7.14 -5.35
N LEU A 39 -0.35 7.90 -5.53
CA LEU A 39 -0.27 8.97 -6.53
C LEU A 39 -0.46 8.41 -7.95
N CYS A 40 0.24 7.34 -8.30
CA CYS A 40 0.10 6.67 -9.60
C CYS A 40 -1.34 6.18 -9.82
N THR A 41 -1.95 5.57 -8.80
CA THR A 41 -3.34 5.09 -8.84
C THR A 41 -4.29 6.24 -9.11
N THR A 42 -4.15 7.38 -8.41
CA THR A 42 -4.97 8.56 -8.63
C THR A 42 -4.83 9.09 -10.06
N ILE A 43 -3.59 9.25 -10.56
CA ILE A 43 -3.33 9.76 -11.91
C ILE A 43 -3.94 8.85 -12.97
N VAL A 44 -3.70 7.54 -12.87
CA VAL A 44 -4.25 6.55 -13.80
C VAL A 44 -5.77 6.53 -13.74
N THR A 45 -6.36 6.54 -12.54
CA THR A 45 -7.83 6.55 -12.37
C THR A 45 -8.47 7.77 -13.02
N ILE A 46 -7.89 8.96 -12.84
CA ILE A 46 -8.38 10.18 -13.50
C ILE A 46 -8.31 10.02 -15.02
N LYS A 47 -7.20 9.52 -15.56
CA LYS A 47 -7.04 9.30 -17.00
C LYS A 47 -8.00 8.25 -17.55
N GLN A 48 -8.26 7.17 -16.80
CA GLN A 48 -9.05 6.05 -17.27
C GLN A 48 -10.57 6.26 -17.18
N TYR A 49 -11.04 6.97 -16.15
CA TYR A 49 -12.47 7.11 -15.86
C TYR A 49 -13.04 8.51 -16.10
N MET A 50 -12.24 9.57 -15.89
CA MET A 50 -12.71 10.95 -16.04
C MET A 50 -12.36 11.54 -17.41
N MET A 51 -11.33 11.02 -18.06
CA MET A 51 -10.90 11.43 -19.40
C MET A 51 -11.19 10.31 -20.43
N LYS A 52 -10.95 10.61 -21.71
CA LYS A 52 -11.02 9.62 -22.78
C LYS A 52 -9.79 8.67 -22.69
N PRO A 53 -9.98 7.37 -22.41
CA PRO A 53 -8.87 6.43 -22.24
C PRO A 53 -8.23 5.99 -23.56
N ILE A 54 -8.97 6.08 -24.66
CA ILE A 54 -8.54 5.75 -26.02
C ILE A 54 -9.14 6.78 -26.99
N SER A 55 -8.43 7.05 -28.08
CA SER A 55 -8.96 7.83 -29.19
C SER A 55 -8.92 6.99 -30.45
N CYS A 56 -10.05 6.93 -31.15
CA CYS A 56 -10.22 6.14 -32.36
C CYS A 56 -10.27 7.04 -33.60
N TYR A 57 -9.73 6.56 -34.71
CA TYR A 57 -9.87 7.19 -36.00
C TYR A 57 -10.91 6.43 -36.83
N MET A 58 -11.86 7.15 -37.42
CA MET A 58 -12.84 6.63 -38.35
C MET A 58 -12.78 7.44 -39.63
N ALA A 59 -12.70 6.77 -40.78
CA ALA A 59 -12.51 7.44 -42.08
C ALA A 59 -13.76 8.17 -42.60
N THR A 60 -14.94 7.82 -42.08
CA THR A 60 -16.22 8.38 -42.54
C THR A 60 -17.05 8.82 -41.35
N ASP A 61 -17.40 10.11 -41.28
CA ASP A 61 -18.35 10.63 -40.30
C ASP A 61 -19.77 10.21 -40.69
N LEU A 62 -20.15 8.99 -40.33
CA LEU A 62 -21.53 8.52 -40.44
C LEU A 62 -22.40 9.41 -39.54
N GLY A 63 -23.44 10.02 -40.12
CA GLY A 63 -24.23 11.08 -39.49
C GLY A 63 -24.80 10.70 -38.12
N GLY A 64 -24.12 11.14 -37.06
CA GLY A 64 -24.53 10.98 -35.67
C GLY A 64 -23.54 11.70 -34.76
N LYS A 65 -23.99 12.75 -34.05
CA LYS A 65 -23.11 13.61 -33.24
C LYS A 65 -22.31 12.87 -32.15
N ASN A 66 -22.72 11.64 -31.78
CA ASN A 66 -22.14 10.86 -30.68
C ASN A 66 -21.61 9.49 -31.12
N LEU A 67 -21.50 9.21 -32.42
CA LEU A 67 -21.05 7.90 -32.89
C LEU A 67 -19.58 7.64 -32.52
N LEU A 68 -18.72 8.66 -32.62
CA LEU A 68 -17.31 8.54 -32.25
C LEU A 68 -17.14 8.16 -30.78
N ASP A 69 -17.88 8.81 -29.88
CA ASP A 69 -17.85 8.50 -28.45
C ASP A 69 -18.34 7.08 -28.17
N TYR A 70 -19.35 6.58 -28.90
CA TYR A 70 -19.80 5.20 -28.79
C TYR A 70 -18.69 4.22 -29.22
N VAL A 71 -18.03 4.48 -30.35
CA VAL A 71 -16.95 3.62 -30.87
C VAL A 71 -15.76 3.61 -29.93
N GLU A 72 -15.34 4.76 -29.41
CA GLU A 72 -14.25 4.85 -28.42
C GLU A 72 -14.56 4.03 -27.17
N ASN A 73 -15.79 4.14 -26.63
CA ASN A 73 -16.22 3.35 -25.48
C ASN A 73 -16.31 1.86 -25.80
N TYR A 74 -16.82 1.50 -26.98
CA TYR A 74 -16.91 0.11 -27.41
C TYR A 74 -15.52 -0.52 -27.55
N CYS A 75 -14.59 0.15 -28.23
CA CYS A 75 -13.21 -0.30 -28.38
C CYS A 75 -12.49 -0.40 -27.03
N TRP A 76 -12.76 0.53 -26.10
CA TRP A 76 -12.21 0.47 -24.75
C TRP A 76 -12.71 -0.76 -23.97
N VAL A 77 -14.02 -1.02 -23.97
CA VAL A 77 -14.63 -2.12 -23.19
C VAL A 77 -14.31 -3.47 -23.81
N GLN A 78 -14.43 -3.60 -25.13
CA GLN A 78 -14.15 -4.85 -25.83
C GLN A 78 -12.66 -5.19 -25.81
N GLY A 79 -11.77 -4.20 -25.84
CA GLY A 79 -10.33 -4.38 -25.97
C GLY A 79 -9.86 -4.35 -27.42
N THR A 80 -8.55 -4.21 -27.60
CA THR A 80 -7.93 -3.96 -28.92
C THR A 80 -6.94 -5.06 -29.30
N VAL A 81 -6.76 -5.29 -30.60
CA VAL A 81 -5.75 -6.22 -31.14
C VAL A 81 -4.62 -5.40 -31.77
N PRO A 82 -3.34 -5.68 -31.45
CA PRO A 82 -2.22 -4.96 -32.03
C PRO A 82 -1.95 -5.46 -33.45
N ILE A 83 -2.00 -4.57 -34.44
CA ILE A 83 -1.61 -4.85 -35.82
C ILE A 83 -0.40 -3.99 -36.15
N ALA A 84 0.69 -4.61 -36.63
CA ALA A 84 1.88 -3.88 -37.05
C ALA A 84 1.57 -3.01 -38.28
N TYR A 85 2.22 -1.84 -38.39
CA TYR A 85 2.01 -0.93 -39.53
C TYR A 85 2.34 -1.58 -40.89
N SER A 86 3.37 -2.43 -40.94
CA SER A 86 3.73 -3.24 -42.10
C SER A 86 3.03 -4.60 -42.15
N GLY A 87 2.21 -4.91 -41.14
CA GLY A 87 1.46 -6.16 -41.06
C GLY A 87 0.27 -6.14 -42.01
N ARG A 88 -0.03 -7.29 -42.61
CA ARG A 88 -1.28 -7.46 -43.35
C ARG A 88 -2.42 -7.69 -42.37
N VAL A 89 -3.52 -6.97 -42.55
CA VAL A 89 -4.78 -7.26 -41.86
C VAL A 89 -5.23 -8.66 -42.32
N PRO A 90 -5.56 -9.58 -41.41
CA PRO A 90 -6.01 -10.91 -41.80
C PRO A 90 -7.26 -10.84 -42.69
N GLU A 91 -7.29 -11.65 -43.75
CA GLU A 91 -8.47 -11.78 -44.63
C GLU A 91 -9.33 -13.01 -44.25
N THR A 92 -8.76 -13.96 -43.51
CA THR A 92 -9.42 -15.21 -43.09
C THR A 92 -9.88 -15.14 -41.64
N ASP A 93 -11.01 -15.79 -41.35
CA ASP A 93 -11.57 -15.90 -39.98
C ASP A 93 -10.57 -16.55 -39.01
N GLU A 94 -9.81 -17.55 -39.48
CA GLU A 94 -8.75 -18.20 -38.69
C GLU A 94 -7.65 -17.21 -38.27
N GLY A 95 -7.28 -16.28 -39.16
CA GLY A 95 -6.30 -15.25 -38.86
C GLY A 95 -6.80 -14.22 -37.85
N TRP A 96 -8.09 -13.87 -37.91
CA TRP A 96 -8.73 -13.02 -36.89
C TRP A 96 -8.82 -13.72 -35.53
N ALA A 97 -9.17 -15.00 -35.50
CA ALA A 97 -9.24 -15.79 -34.27
C ALA A 97 -7.87 -15.89 -33.58
N GLU A 98 -6.78 -15.99 -34.35
CA GLU A 98 -5.42 -16.00 -33.80
C GLU A 98 -5.01 -14.64 -33.20
N LEU A 99 -5.39 -13.54 -33.84
CA LEU A 99 -5.16 -12.19 -33.31
C LEU A 99 -5.99 -11.93 -32.03
N GLU A 100 -7.21 -12.45 -31.98
CA GLU A 100 -8.09 -12.27 -30.82
C GLU A 100 -7.52 -12.93 -29.55
N LYS A 101 -6.70 -13.98 -29.67
CA LYS A 101 -5.95 -14.54 -28.53
C LYS A 101 -4.97 -13.54 -27.90
N HIS A 102 -4.51 -12.56 -28.67
CA HIS A 102 -3.55 -11.54 -28.26
C HIS A 102 -4.22 -10.19 -27.93
N LYS A 103 -5.53 -10.21 -27.65
CA LYS A 103 -6.32 -9.02 -27.34
C LYS A 103 -5.87 -8.36 -26.03
N LEU A 104 -5.73 -7.04 -26.07
CA LEU A 104 -5.25 -6.21 -24.96
C LEU A 104 -6.45 -5.71 -24.13
N LEU A 105 -6.73 -6.37 -23.01
CA LEU A 105 -7.74 -5.94 -22.02
C LEU A 105 -7.16 -5.48 -20.68
N TYR A 106 -5.85 -5.63 -20.45
CA TYR A 106 -5.25 -5.39 -19.14
C TYR A 106 -5.31 -3.91 -18.70
N TYR A 107 -5.40 -2.95 -19.63
CA TYR A 107 -5.43 -1.52 -19.32
C TYR A 107 -6.59 -1.15 -18.37
N GLN A 108 -7.72 -1.86 -18.45
CA GLN A 108 -8.87 -1.66 -17.57
C GLN A 108 -8.55 -2.05 -16.11
N TRP A 109 -7.66 -3.02 -15.92
CA TRP A 109 -7.32 -3.59 -14.62
C TRP A 109 -6.20 -2.87 -13.90
N VAL A 110 -5.38 -2.09 -14.63
CA VAL A 110 -4.25 -1.33 -14.07
C VAL A 110 -4.61 -0.53 -12.80
N PRO A 111 -5.65 0.33 -12.77
CA PRO A 111 -5.97 1.09 -11.55
C PRO A 111 -6.35 0.20 -10.36
N PHE A 112 -7.05 -0.93 -10.61
CA PHE A 112 -7.41 -1.87 -9.55
C PHE A 112 -6.20 -2.62 -8.99
N VAL A 113 -5.29 -3.05 -9.87
CA VAL A 113 -4.06 -3.74 -9.45
C VAL A 113 -3.15 -2.79 -8.69
N LEU A 114 -3.01 -1.53 -9.11
CA LEU A 114 -2.24 -0.53 -8.37
C LEU A 114 -2.85 -0.25 -6.98
N GLY A 115 -4.18 -0.14 -6.90
CA GLY A 115 -4.89 -0.01 -5.63
C GLY A 115 -4.68 -1.23 -4.71
N LEU A 116 -4.75 -2.44 -5.26
CA LEU A 116 -4.46 -3.68 -4.53
C LEU A 116 -3.01 -3.71 -4.03
N GLN A 117 -2.04 -3.35 -4.87
CA GLN A 117 -0.63 -3.27 -4.47
C GLN A 117 -0.46 -2.28 -3.31
N CYS A 118 -1.10 -1.11 -3.38
CA CYS A 118 -1.07 -0.12 -2.29
C CYS A 118 -1.54 -0.72 -0.95
N ILE A 119 -2.60 -1.54 -0.95
CA ILE A 119 -3.08 -2.25 0.24
C ILE A 119 -2.06 -3.30 0.68
N LEU A 120 -1.57 -4.14 -0.23
CA LEU A 120 -0.64 -5.22 0.06
C LEU A 120 0.68 -4.72 0.67
N PHE A 121 1.19 -3.57 0.22
CA PHE A 121 2.39 -2.95 0.79
C PHE A 121 2.15 -2.34 2.18
N TYR A 122 0.92 -2.00 2.53
CA TYR A 122 0.57 -1.48 3.86
C TYR A 122 0.25 -2.60 4.87
N LEU A 123 -0.20 -3.77 4.40
CA LEU A 123 -0.60 -4.89 5.26
C LEU A 123 0.49 -5.37 6.24
N PRO A 124 1.77 -5.55 5.86
CA PRO A 124 2.80 -6.02 6.78
C PRO A 124 2.92 -5.13 8.03
N ARG A 125 2.79 -3.81 7.86
CA ARG A 125 2.80 -2.85 8.97
C ARG A 125 1.59 -3.01 9.86
N LEU A 126 0.40 -3.15 9.28
CA LEU A 126 -0.83 -3.37 10.05
C LEU A 126 -0.74 -4.67 10.85
N ILE A 127 -0.26 -5.75 10.25
CA ILE A 127 -0.08 -7.03 10.93
C ILE A 127 0.93 -6.89 12.06
N TRP A 128 2.06 -6.21 11.83
CA TRP A 128 3.05 -5.95 12.87
C TRP A 128 2.46 -5.17 14.05
N GLN A 129 1.72 -4.09 13.78
CA GLN A 129 1.06 -3.29 14.81
C GLN A 129 0.01 -4.10 15.59
N MET A 130 -0.78 -4.92 14.91
CA MET A 130 -1.77 -5.80 15.54
C MET A 130 -1.12 -6.86 16.44
N ILE A 131 -0.01 -7.46 15.99
CA ILE A 131 0.75 -8.43 16.79
C ILE A 131 1.36 -7.75 18.02
N CYS A 132 2.00 -6.60 17.85
CA CYS A 132 2.58 -5.83 18.95
C CYS A 132 1.52 -5.44 19.97
N TYR A 133 0.36 -4.98 19.51
CA TYR A 133 -0.75 -4.63 20.41
C TYR A 133 -1.27 -5.84 21.20
N ASN A 134 -1.50 -6.98 20.55
CA ASN A 134 -2.02 -8.18 21.23
C ASN A 134 -1.00 -8.85 22.16
N ARG A 135 0.29 -8.83 21.82
CA ARG A 135 1.34 -9.51 22.60
C ARG A 135 1.91 -8.64 23.71
N VAL A 136 2.19 -7.37 23.42
CA VAL A 136 2.85 -6.44 24.34
C VAL A 136 1.80 -5.64 25.13
N GLY A 137 0.54 -5.58 24.69
CA GLY A 137 -0.53 -4.85 25.38
C GLY A 137 -0.39 -3.33 25.33
N THR A 138 0.62 -2.81 24.63
CA THR A 138 0.84 -1.38 24.42
C THR A 138 1.52 -1.10 23.10
N ASP A 139 1.45 0.16 22.66
CA ASP A 139 2.15 0.61 21.47
C ASP A 139 3.62 0.91 21.78
N VAL A 140 4.51 0.00 21.36
CA VAL A 140 5.97 0.16 21.49
C VAL A 140 6.45 1.44 20.78
N HIS A 141 5.75 1.87 19.72
CA HIS A 141 6.05 3.12 19.04
C HIS A 141 5.87 4.33 19.96
N HIS A 142 4.78 4.36 20.74
CA HIS A 142 4.52 5.43 21.70
C HIS A 142 5.60 5.50 22.79
N LEU A 143 6.09 4.35 23.26
CA LEU A 143 7.18 4.30 24.24
C LEU A 143 8.47 4.95 23.70
N VAL A 144 8.83 4.62 22.46
CA VAL A 144 10.00 5.17 21.77
C VAL A 144 9.84 6.68 21.51
N LEU A 145 8.63 7.12 21.16
CA LEU A 145 8.31 8.53 20.97
C LEU A 145 8.43 9.31 22.28
N CYS A 146 7.87 8.80 23.38
CA CYS A 146 7.99 9.41 24.71
C CYS A 146 9.45 9.44 25.19
N ALA A 147 10.24 8.40 24.91
CA ALA A 147 11.67 8.39 25.22
C ALA A 147 12.42 9.49 24.46
N ASN A 148 12.14 9.66 23.17
CA ASN A 148 12.71 10.73 22.37
C ASN A 148 12.28 12.13 22.87
N GLN A 149 11.01 12.30 23.23
CA GLN A 149 10.51 13.55 23.81
C GLN A 149 11.18 13.87 25.16
N ALA A 150 11.42 12.87 25.99
CA ALA A 150 12.10 13.04 27.28
C ALA A 150 13.54 13.55 27.12
N VAL A 151 14.25 13.15 26.05
CA VAL A 151 15.60 13.66 25.72
C VAL A 151 15.58 15.17 25.45
N HIS A 152 14.50 15.68 24.84
CA HIS A 152 14.35 17.09 24.48
C HIS A 152 13.59 17.94 25.52
N ALA A 153 13.12 17.34 26.62
CA ALA A 153 12.34 18.02 27.65
C ALA A 153 13.23 18.74 28.69
N ASN A 154 12.67 19.76 29.34
CA ASN A 154 13.31 20.46 30.47
C ASN A 154 13.50 19.52 31.68
N ASP A 155 14.47 19.82 32.55
CA ASP A 155 14.90 18.92 33.64
C ASP A 155 13.75 18.38 34.53
N GLU A 156 12.80 19.22 34.91
CA GLU A 156 11.66 18.80 35.75
C GLU A 156 10.69 17.88 34.98
N GLN A 157 10.43 18.17 33.70
CA GLN A 157 9.53 17.37 32.85
C GLN A 157 10.18 16.05 32.43
N ARG A 158 11.48 16.08 32.11
CA ARG A 158 12.29 14.90 31.78
C ARG A 158 12.22 13.86 32.90
N THR A 159 12.39 14.29 34.16
CA THR A 159 12.35 13.37 35.31
C THR A 159 11.01 12.67 35.44
N LYS A 160 9.89 13.41 35.24
CA LYS A 160 8.53 12.84 35.24
C LYS A 160 8.31 11.86 34.08
N MET A 161 8.76 12.22 32.87
CA MET A 161 8.65 11.34 31.69
C MET A 161 9.47 10.06 31.84
N VAL A 162 10.71 10.15 32.33
CA VAL A 162 11.57 8.97 32.56
C VAL A 162 10.99 8.05 33.62
N GLN A 163 10.43 8.59 34.71
CA GLN A 163 9.74 7.79 35.73
C GLN A 163 8.50 7.08 35.17
N HIS A 164 7.73 7.77 34.32
CA HIS A 164 6.59 7.17 33.63
C HIS A 164 7.04 6.02 32.71
N LEU A 165 8.05 6.25 31.88
CA LEU A 165 8.63 5.24 30.98
C LEU A 165 9.15 4.02 31.73
N ALA A 166 9.87 4.22 32.84
CA ALA A 166 10.39 3.13 33.67
C ALA A 166 9.27 2.25 34.25
N LYS A 167 8.21 2.87 34.78
CA LYS A 167 7.02 2.13 35.28
C LYS A 167 6.31 1.37 34.19
N THR A 168 6.14 1.97 33.00
CA THR A 168 5.52 1.29 31.86
C THR A 168 6.37 0.08 31.44
N LEU A 169 7.69 0.22 31.30
CA LEU A 169 8.59 -0.89 30.97
C LEU A 169 8.53 -2.02 32.01
N GLU A 170 8.49 -1.69 33.29
CA GLU A 170 8.36 -2.67 34.38
C GLU A 170 7.05 -3.47 34.26
N GLN A 171 5.93 -2.79 33.99
CA GLN A 171 4.63 -3.45 33.77
C GLN A 171 4.66 -4.40 32.56
N LEU A 172 5.32 -4.00 31.47
CA LEU A 172 5.45 -4.81 30.26
C LEU A 172 6.31 -6.06 30.50
N LEU A 173 7.43 -5.92 31.22
CA LEU A 173 8.29 -7.06 31.59
C LEU A 173 7.53 -8.06 32.46
N PHE A 174 6.77 -7.57 33.44
CA PHE A 174 5.98 -8.43 34.31
C PHE A 174 4.91 -9.19 33.52
N GLN A 175 4.18 -8.53 32.61
CA GLN A 175 3.22 -9.19 31.72
C GLN A 175 3.87 -10.23 30.80
N ALA A 176 5.08 -9.97 30.30
CA ALA A 176 5.79 -10.94 29.47
C ALA A 176 6.16 -12.20 30.26
N GLU A 177 6.63 -12.05 31.50
CA GLU A 177 6.97 -13.16 32.40
C GLU A 177 5.72 -14.00 32.73
N THR A 178 4.59 -13.35 33.02
CA THR A 178 3.34 -14.08 33.32
C THR A 178 2.81 -14.85 32.11
N ASN A 179 2.90 -14.27 30.91
CA ASN A 179 2.51 -14.95 29.67
C ASN A 179 3.42 -16.15 29.35
N LEU A 180 4.72 -16.08 29.67
CA LEU A 180 5.67 -17.18 29.50
C LEU A 180 5.35 -18.35 30.43
N ASP A 181 5.03 -18.06 31.69
CA ASP A 181 4.59 -19.07 32.66
C ASP A 181 3.29 -19.74 32.24
N GLU A 182 2.32 -18.98 31.71
CA GLU A 182 1.04 -19.52 31.25
C GLU A 182 1.22 -20.45 30.02
N VAL A 183 2.09 -20.09 29.07
CA VAL A 183 2.44 -20.94 27.91
C VAL A 183 3.16 -22.22 28.32
N LEU A 184 4.11 -22.15 29.28
CA LEU A 184 4.81 -23.32 29.81
C LEU A 184 3.86 -24.29 30.55
N VAL A 185 2.85 -23.76 31.26
CA VAL A 185 1.81 -24.57 31.89
C VAL A 185 0.92 -25.27 30.86
N ILE A 186 0.59 -24.61 29.74
CA ILE A 186 -0.18 -25.21 28.64
C ILE A 186 0.63 -26.31 27.94
N GLU A 187 1.90 -26.08 27.58
CA GLU A 187 2.76 -27.09 26.95
C GLU A 187 2.99 -28.30 27.86
N SER A 188 3.19 -28.09 29.17
CA SER A 188 3.36 -29.20 30.11
C SER A 188 2.06 -30.00 30.35
N GLY A 189 0.89 -29.35 30.27
CA GLY A 189 -0.42 -30.00 30.29
C GLY A 189 -0.72 -30.83 29.03
N GLU A 190 -0.33 -30.36 27.84
CA GLU A 190 -0.49 -31.10 26.58
C GLU A 190 0.42 -32.33 26.52
N ILE A 191 1.68 -32.23 26.96
CA ILE A 191 2.63 -33.36 27.00
C ILE A 191 2.14 -34.49 27.92
N GLN A 192 1.49 -34.17 29.04
CA GLN A 192 0.89 -35.19 29.92
C GLN A 192 -0.35 -35.88 29.30
N SER A 193 -1.04 -35.24 28.36
CA SER A 193 -2.20 -35.82 27.68
C SER A 193 -1.84 -36.72 26.48
N LEU A 194 -0.70 -36.47 25.83
CA LEU A 194 -0.16 -37.28 24.72
C LEU A 194 0.62 -38.52 25.18
N SER A 195 0.96 -38.61 26.46
CA SER A 195 1.66 -39.76 27.07
C SER A 195 0.71 -40.82 27.67
N LYS A 196 -0.61 -40.72 27.43
CA LYS A 196 -1.62 -41.64 27.95
C LYS A 196 -2.32 -42.43 26.85
#